data_AF-A0AAW4C5U4-F1
#
_entry.id   AF-A0AAW4C5U4-F1
#
_cell.length_a   1.000
_cell.length_b   1.000
_cell.length_c   1.000
_cell.angle_alpha   90.00
_cell.angle_beta   90.00
_cell.angle_gamma   90.00
#
_symmetry.space_group_name_H-M   'P 1'
#
loop_
_entity.id
_entity.type
_entity.pdbx_description
1 polymer ?
#
loop_
_entity_poly.entity_id
_entity_poly.type
_entity_poly.pdbx_seq_one_letter_code
_entity_poly.pdbx_strand_id
1 'polypeptide(L)'
;MSTPLQPVITKAGLAAIFSASNAGFAAEITHIVVGTGYYTPSNEQKTLRNQVAKYPIAGGEKLTSTLLHLTAVADGAAAFWVREIGFLLSDGTLLAVWSHPTEALAYKPAGDQLLLAYDLSLAALPANSVTINTTAAGLNLTLAEPLAAMASALMGEQLRNVLQQDQISELMQVQRIMLARLGHLQTRIEQAEQTHAADHDGLLSMGIAATDSIISTQTQLTKHLYGA
;
A
#
# COMPACT_ATOMS: atom_id res chain seq x y z
N MET A 1 -15.36 -32.39 -14.37
CA MET A 1 -15.90 -33.25 -13.30
C MET A 1 -14.84 -33.30 -12.21
N SER A 2 -14.93 -32.42 -11.20
CA SER A 2 -14.05 -32.51 -10.02
C SER A 2 -14.47 -33.74 -9.25
N THR A 3 -13.69 -34.82 -9.35
CA THR A 3 -13.88 -35.98 -8.48
C THR A 3 -13.62 -35.51 -7.06
N PRO A 4 -14.57 -35.69 -6.11
CA PRO A 4 -14.32 -35.36 -4.72
C PRO A 4 -13.22 -36.30 -4.23
N LEU A 5 -12.05 -35.71 -3.98
CA LEU A 5 -10.87 -36.44 -3.54
C LEU A 5 -11.07 -36.80 -2.07
N GLN A 6 -11.19 -38.09 -1.77
CA GLN A 6 -11.49 -38.58 -0.43
C GLN A 6 -10.18 -38.92 0.30
N PRO A 7 -9.77 -38.13 1.30
CA PRO A 7 -8.61 -38.46 2.12
C PRO A 7 -8.94 -39.65 3.04
N VAL A 8 -7.94 -40.48 3.33
CA VAL A 8 -8.06 -41.59 4.28
C VAL A 8 -7.79 -41.06 5.68
N ILE A 9 -8.81 -41.12 6.55
CA ILE A 9 -8.69 -40.75 7.95
C ILE A 9 -7.87 -41.83 8.69
N THR A 10 -6.87 -41.40 9.45
CA THR A 10 -6.03 -42.32 10.22
C THR A 10 -6.71 -42.70 11.53
N LYS A 11 -6.39 -43.90 12.05
CA LYS A 11 -6.86 -44.35 13.37
C LYS A 11 -6.34 -43.45 14.49
N ALA A 12 -5.11 -42.96 14.37
CA ALA A 12 -4.52 -42.04 15.35
C ALA A 12 -5.25 -40.70 15.36
N GLY A 13 -5.54 -40.14 14.18
CA GLY A 13 -6.31 -38.92 14.00
C GLY A 13 -7.72 -39.03 14.54
N LEU A 14 -8.41 -40.11 14.21
CA LEU A 14 -9.74 -40.40 14.73
C LEU A 14 -9.71 -40.51 16.27
N ALA A 15 -8.75 -41.25 16.84
CA ALA A 15 -8.60 -41.36 18.29
C ALA A 15 -8.32 -40.00 18.96
N ALA A 16 -7.48 -39.16 18.35
CA ALA A 16 -7.21 -37.80 18.83
C ALA A 16 -8.49 -36.95 18.85
N ILE A 17 -9.30 -37.03 17.78
CA ILE A 17 -10.60 -36.35 17.72
C ILE A 17 -11.56 -36.84 18.81
N PHE A 18 -11.69 -38.16 18.99
CA PHE A 18 -12.51 -38.71 20.05
C PHE A 18 -12.00 -38.32 21.44
N SER A 19 -10.69 -38.27 21.64
CA SER A 19 -10.10 -37.83 22.91
C SER A 19 -10.38 -36.37 23.21
N ALA A 20 -10.27 -35.49 22.20
CA ALA A 20 -10.62 -34.08 22.33
C ALA A 20 -12.11 -33.92 22.63
N SER A 21 -12.97 -34.63 21.88
CA SER A 21 -14.43 -34.58 22.07
C SER A 21 -14.85 -35.08 23.45
N ASN A 22 -14.23 -36.14 23.97
CA ASN A 22 -14.48 -36.65 25.32
C ASN A 22 -14.00 -35.66 26.40
N ALA A 23 -12.96 -34.88 26.11
CA ALA A 23 -12.48 -33.81 26.97
C ALA A 23 -13.34 -32.52 26.86
N GLY A 24 -14.38 -32.52 26.02
CA GLY A 24 -15.25 -31.35 25.81
C GLY A 24 -14.67 -30.32 24.84
N PHE A 25 -13.60 -30.64 24.12
CA PHE A 25 -12.95 -29.78 23.13
C PHE A 25 -13.15 -30.32 21.71
N ALA A 26 -13.14 -29.43 20.73
CA ALA A 26 -13.06 -29.84 19.33
C ALA A 26 -11.60 -29.95 18.92
N ALA A 27 -11.26 -30.96 18.13
CA ALA A 27 -9.90 -31.14 17.66
C ALA A 27 -9.54 -30.07 16.62
N GLU A 28 -8.40 -29.42 16.79
CA GLU A 28 -8.00 -28.31 15.91
C GLU A 28 -7.01 -28.76 14.84
N ILE A 29 -7.33 -28.53 13.56
CA ILE A 29 -6.37 -28.70 12.48
C ILE A 29 -5.54 -27.42 12.36
N THR A 30 -4.21 -27.55 12.37
CA THR A 30 -3.29 -26.39 12.40
C THR A 30 -2.35 -26.33 11.19
N HIS A 31 -1.93 -27.48 10.67
CA HIS A 31 -0.95 -27.55 9.59
C HIS A 31 -1.34 -28.57 8.52
N ILE A 32 -0.91 -28.30 7.29
CA ILE A 32 -0.91 -29.25 6.18
C ILE A 32 0.55 -29.64 5.91
N VAL A 33 0.81 -30.94 5.89
CA VAL A 33 2.09 -31.50 5.48
C VAL A 33 1.98 -32.02 4.05
N VAL A 34 3.02 -31.82 3.26
CA VAL A 34 3.08 -32.28 1.87
C VAL A 34 4.32 -33.10 1.65
N GLY A 35 4.23 -34.05 0.73
CA GLY A 35 5.32 -34.95 0.41
C GLY A 35 5.31 -35.42 -1.05
N THR A 36 6.39 -36.11 -1.40
CA THR A 36 6.63 -36.65 -2.74
C THR A 36 6.39 -38.15 -2.84
N GLY A 37 5.90 -38.81 -1.77
CA GLY A 37 5.57 -40.23 -1.78
C GLY A 37 4.35 -40.55 -2.64
N TYR A 38 4.43 -41.64 -3.41
CA TYR A 38 3.30 -42.22 -4.15
C TYR A 38 2.98 -43.60 -3.56
N TYR A 39 1.75 -43.80 -3.10
CA TYR A 39 1.29 -45.08 -2.56
C TYR A 39 -0.24 -45.03 -2.34
N THR A 40 -0.83 -46.18 -2.04
CA THR A 40 -2.20 -46.25 -1.53
C THR A 40 -2.20 -45.93 -0.03
N PRO A 41 -2.83 -44.83 0.42
CA PRO A 41 -2.85 -44.46 1.83
C PRO A 41 -3.51 -45.53 2.70
N SER A 42 -2.98 -45.71 3.91
CA SER A 42 -3.50 -46.63 4.94
C SER A 42 -3.89 -45.83 6.18
N ASN A 43 -4.94 -46.30 6.87
CA ASN A 43 -5.43 -45.68 8.10
C ASN A 43 -4.53 -45.96 9.32
N GLU A 44 -3.52 -46.83 9.23
CA GLU A 44 -2.51 -47.05 10.29
C GLU A 44 -1.37 -46.03 10.27
N GLN A 45 -1.30 -45.16 9.25
CA GLN A 45 -0.22 -44.20 9.11
C GLN A 45 -0.25 -43.14 10.22
N LYS A 46 0.93 -42.89 10.80
CA LYS A 46 1.14 -41.82 11.77
C LYS A 46 1.89 -40.62 11.19
N THR A 47 2.59 -40.83 10.08
CA THR A 47 3.36 -39.82 9.35
C THR A 47 3.23 -40.06 7.85
N LEU A 48 3.53 -39.03 7.06
CA LEU A 48 3.76 -39.18 5.63
C LEU A 48 5.00 -40.06 5.39
N ARG A 49 5.07 -40.70 4.21
CA ARG A 49 6.22 -41.57 3.88
C ARG A 49 7.44 -40.76 3.48
N ASN A 50 7.23 -39.65 2.77
CA ASN A 50 8.28 -38.77 2.31
C ASN A 50 7.83 -37.31 2.40
N GLN A 51 7.70 -36.83 3.64
CA GLN A 51 7.36 -35.45 3.93
C GLN A 51 8.49 -34.52 3.46
N VAL A 52 8.11 -33.52 2.66
CA VAL A 52 9.04 -32.51 2.12
C VAL A 52 8.85 -31.18 2.85
N ALA A 53 7.60 -30.78 3.10
CA ALA A 53 7.30 -29.48 3.68
C ALA A 53 6.07 -29.52 4.61
N LYS A 54 5.98 -28.51 5.47
CA LYS A 54 4.86 -28.29 6.39
C LYS A 54 4.42 -26.84 6.28
N TYR A 55 3.14 -26.61 6.05
CA TYR A 55 2.53 -25.31 5.86
C TYR A 55 1.42 -25.08 6.88
N PRO A 56 1.31 -23.87 7.47
CA PRO A 56 0.18 -23.54 8.32
C PRO A 56 -1.11 -23.43 7.50
N ILE A 57 -2.25 -23.71 8.13
CA ILE A 57 -3.55 -23.50 7.50
C ILE A 57 -3.82 -21.99 7.40
N ALA A 58 -4.03 -21.53 6.17
CA ALA A 58 -4.30 -20.13 5.85
C ALA A 58 -5.80 -19.79 6.02
N GLY A 59 -6.67 -20.75 5.72
CA GLY A 59 -8.11 -20.57 5.79
C GLY A 59 -8.83 -21.91 5.96
N GLY A 60 -10.05 -21.87 6.46
CA GLY A 60 -10.89 -23.04 6.42
C GLY A 60 -12.32 -22.72 6.81
N GLU A 61 -13.24 -23.33 6.08
CA GLU A 61 -14.67 -23.12 6.21
C GLU A 61 -15.35 -24.45 6.44
N LYS A 62 -16.32 -24.47 7.33
CA LYS A 62 -17.14 -25.65 7.56
C LYS A 62 -18.38 -25.58 6.66
N LEU A 63 -18.37 -26.28 5.53
CA LEU A 63 -19.55 -26.29 4.63
C LEU A 63 -20.71 -27.07 5.24
N THR A 64 -20.43 -28.18 5.93
CA THR A 64 -21.45 -28.99 6.61
C THR A 64 -20.92 -29.53 7.94
N SER A 65 -21.76 -30.23 8.69
CA SER A 65 -21.35 -30.87 9.96
C SER A 65 -20.19 -31.85 9.81
N THR A 66 -19.99 -32.40 8.61
CA THR A 66 -18.96 -33.41 8.29
C THR A 66 -18.05 -33.00 7.12
N LEU A 67 -18.27 -31.86 6.46
CA LEU A 67 -17.43 -31.41 5.35
C LEU A 67 -16.74 -30.09 5.71
N LEU A 68 -15.41 -30.10 5.66
CA LEU A 68 -14.56 -28.95 5.94
C LEU A 68 -13.79 -28.58 4.67
N HIS A 69 -13.91 -27.35 4.21
CA HIS A 69 -13.01 -26.75 3.24
C HIS A 69 -11.77 -26.27 3.99
N LEU A 70 -10.59 -26.67 3.59
CA LEU A 70 -9.33 -26.23 4.16
C LEU A 70 -8.47 -25.64 3.06
N THR A 71 -7.90 -24.47 3.34
CA THR A 71 -6.95 -23.79 2.45
C THR A 71 -5.62 -23.58 3.14
N ALA A 72 -4.54 -23.90 2.44
CA ALA A 72 -3.19 -23.55 2.83
C ALA A 72 -2.43 -22.96 1.64
N VAL A 73 -1.46 -22.12 1.93
CA VAL A 73 -0.56 -21.56 0.93
C VAL A 73 0.76 -22.30 1.06
N ALA A 74 1.12 -23.05 0.03
CA ALA A 74 2.43 -23.68 -0.05
C ALA A 74 3.40 -22.70 -0.71
N ASP A 75 4.14 -21.98 0.12
CA ASP A 75 5.17 -21.02 -0.26
C ASP A 75 6.59 -21.63 -0.14
N GLY A 76 7.59 -20.88 -0.60
CA GLY A 76 9.00 -21.24 -0.46
C GLY A 76 9.72 -21.59 -1.77
N ALA A 77 11.05 -21.63 -1.71
CA ALA A 77 11.92 -21.68 -2.88
C ALA A 77 12.03 -23.06 -3.56
N ALA A 78 11.60 -24.14 -2.92
CA ALA A 78 11.75 -25.49 -3.46
C ALA A 78 10.64 -25.82 -4.47
N ALA A 79 11.02 -26.28 -5.67
CA ALA A 79 10.10 -26.89 -6.63
C ALA A 79 9.95 -28.39 -6.36
N PHE A 80 8.71 -28.87 -6.27
CA PHE A 80 8.44 -30.29 -6.09
C PHE A 80 7.02 -30.67 -6.53
N TRP A 81 6.87 -31.95 -6.89
CA TRP A 81 5.57 -32.55 -7.16
C TRP A 81 4.92 -32.96 -5.85
N VAL A 82 3.76 -32.37 -5.54
CA VAL A 82 2.93 -32.78 -4.41
C VAL A 82 2.23 -34.08 -4.79
N ARG A 83 2.55 -35.16 -4.08
CA ARG A 83 2.00 -36.51 -4.35
C ARG A 83 1.31 -37.10 -3.13
N GLU A 84 1.67 -36.65 -1.94
CA GLU A 84 0.97 -36.96 -0.71
C GLU A 84 0.73 -35.69 0.10
N ILE A 85 -0.40 -35.65 0.79
CA ILE A 85 -0.85 -34.54 1.63
C ILE A 85 -1.37 -35.15 2.93
N GLY A 86 -1.00 -34.54 4.04
CA GLY A 86 -1.48 -34.91 5.36
C GLY A 86 -2.00 -33.68 6.10
N PHE A 87 -3.04 -33.89 6.90
CA PHE A 87 -3.59 -32.85 7.78
C PHE A 87 -3.15 -33.13 9.21
N LEU A 88 -2.49 -32.17 9.85
CA LEU A 88 -2.02 -32.27 11.23
C LEU A 88 -2.93 -31.52 12.19
N LEU A 89 -3.23 -32.18 13.30
CA LEU A 89 -3.88 -31.57 14.46
C LEU A 89 -2.89 -30.72 15.28
N SER A 90 -3.40 -29.94 16.22
CA SER A 90 -2.62 -29.08 17.14
C SER A 90 -1.64 -29.87 18.02
N ASP A 91 -1.96 -31.13 18.33
CA ASP A 91 -1.11 -32.08 19.06
C ASP A 91 0.00 -32.70 18.18
N GLY A 92 0.01 -32.40 16.87
CA GLY A 92 0.93 -32.99 15.90
C GLY A 92 0.49 -34.36 15.38
N THR A 93 -0.70 -34.83 15.73
CA THR A 93 -1.25 -36.09 15.22
C THR A 93 -1.71 -35.93 13.77
N LEU A 94 -1.37 -36.91 12.92
CA LEU A 94 -1.83 -36.96 11.54
C LEU A 94 -3.31 -37.37 11.49
N LEU A 95 -4.18 -36.43 11.15
CA LEU A 95 -5.62 -36.65 11.07
C LEU A 95 -5.99 -37.52 9.87
N ALA A 96 -5.60 -37.05 8.69
CA ALA A 96 -5.95 -37.69 7.43
C ALA A 96 -4.77 -37.59 6.48
N VAL A 97 -4.62 -38.61 5.66
CA VAL A 97 -3.60 -38.71 4.63
C VAL A 97 -4.26 -38.95 3.29
N TRP A 98 -3.70 -38.34 2.27
CA TRP A 98 -4.11 -38.54 0.92
C TRP A 98 -2.88 -38.66 0.05
N SER A 99 -2.82 -39.74 -0.73
CA SER A 99 -1.78 -39.98 -1.72
C SER A 99 -2.42 -40.69 -2.91
N HIS A 100 -1.84 -40.50 -4.09
CA HIS A 100 -2.19 -41.27 -5.27
C HIS A 100 -1.05 -42.26 -5.59
N PRO A 101 -1.35 -43.51 -5.99
CA PRO A 101 -0.32 -44.50 -6.32
C PRO A 101 0.48 -44.19 -7.59
N THR A 102 0.04 -43.24 -8.42
CA THR A 102 0.56 -43.02 -9.78
C THR A 102 0.59 -41.54 -10.17
N GLU A 103 -0.48 -40.81 -9.91
CA GLU A 103 -0.63 -39.40 -10.28
C GLU A 103 -0.02 -38.44 -9.25
N ALA A 104 0.35 -37.24 -9.70
CA ALA A 104 0.70 -36.15 -8.81
C ALA A 104 -0.53 -35.27 -8.59
N LEU A 105 -0.71 -34.84 -7.34
CA LEU A 105 -1.86 -34.03 -6.92
C LEU A 105 -1.72 -32.59 -7.40
N ALA A 106 -0.51 -32.05 -7.32
CA ALA A 106 -0.19 -30.71 -7.80
C ALA A 106 1.31 -30.59 -8.07
N TYR A 107 1.69 -29.57 -8.85
CA TYR A 107 3.07 -29.16 -9.01
C TYR A 107 3.28 -27.81 -8.35
N LYS A 108 4.25 -27.73 -7.45
CA LYS A 108 4.69 -26.46 -6.86
C LYS A 108 5.95 -25.98 -7.59
N PRO A 109 5.92 -24.83 -8.30
CA PRO A 109 7.11 -24.21 -8.86
C PRO A 109 8.03 -23.63 -7.78
N ALA A 110 9.30 -23.41 -8.13
CA ALA A 110 10.24 -22.71 -7.25
C ALA A 110 9.92 -21.21 -7.23
N GLY A 111 9.73 -20.64 -6.04
CA GLY A 111 9.50 -19.20 -5.87
C GLY A 111 8.06 -18.74 -6.03
N ASP A 112 7.17 -19.59 -6.55
CA ASP A 112 5.73 -19.30 -6.64
C ASP A 112 4.95 -19.89 -5.46
N GLN A 113 3.82 -19.26 -5.17
CA GLN A 113 2.85 -19.71 -4.17
C GLN A 113 1.85 -20.66 -4.84
N LEU A 114 1.66 -21.84 -4.26
CA LEU A 114 0.60 -22.77 -4.66
C LEU A 114 -0.50 -22.77 -3.62
N LEU A 115 -1.71 -22.40 -4.03
CA LEU A 115 -2.89 -22.47 -3.18
C LEU A 115 -3.42 -23.91 -3.15
N LEU A 116 -3.39 -24.50 -1.96
CA LEU A 116 -3.88 -25.85 -1.68
C LEU A 116 -5.26 -25.74 -1.03
N ALA A 117 -6.32 -25.90 -1.82
CA ALA A 117 -7.71 -25.89 -1.35
C ALA A 117 -8.32 -27.29 -1.46
N TYR A 118 -8.72 -27.87 -0.33
CA TYR A 118 -9.21 -29.24 -0.26
C TYR A 118 -10.42 -29.38 0.65
N ASP A 119 -11.34 -30.23 0.22
CA ASP A 119 -12.51 -30.62 1.00
C ASP A 119 -12.23 -31.90 1.78
N LEU A 120 -12.16 -31.78 3.10
CA LEU A 120 -12.02 -32.88 4.03
C LEU A 120 -13.40 -33.36 4.48
N SER A 121 -13.81 -34.53 3.99
CA SER A 121 -15.02 -35.21 4.46
C SER A 121 -14.72 -36.08 5.68
N LEU A 122 -15.27 -35.66 6.82
CA LEU A 122 -15.28 -36.34 8.11
C LEU A 122 -16.53 -37.22 8.29
N ALA A 123 -17.06 -37.82 7.22
CA ALA A 123 -18.27 -38.65 7.28
C ALA A 123 -18.18 -39.82 8.29
N ALA A 124 -16.98 -40.23 8.69
CA ALA A 124 -16.73 -41.25 9.70
C ALA A 124 -16.74 -40.73 11.16
N LEU A 125 -16.95 -39.43 11.39
CA LEU A 125 -16.87 -38.79 12.70
C LEU A 125 -18.19 -38.12 13.08
N PRO A 126 -18.52 -38.04 14.38
CA PRO A 126 -19.68 -37.30 14.84
C PRO A 126 -19.56 -35.80 14.49
N ALA A 127 -20.71 -35.21 14.14
CA ALA A 127 -20.85 -33.80 13.83
C ALA A 127 -20.25 -32.90 14.92
N ASN A 128 -19.55 -31.81 14.54
CA ASN A 128 -18.95 -30.81 15.43
C ASN A 128 -17.69 -31.21 16.21
N SER A 129 -17.05 -32.32 15.86
CA SER A 129 -15.86 -32.80 16.56
C SER A 129 -14.54 -32.08 16.18
N VAL A 130 -14.54 -31.25 15.14
CA VAL A 130 -13.34 -30.57 14.61
C VAL A 130 -13.56 -29.07 14.46
N THR A 131 -12.60 -28.30 14.94
CA THR A 131 -12.45 -26.85 14.77
C THR A 131 -11.25 -26.54 13.88
N ILE A 132 -11.28 -25.42 13.18
CA ILE A 132 -10.19 -25.00 12.30
C ILE A 132 -9.54 -23.78 12.95
N ASN A 133 -8.26 -23.89 13.30
CA ASN A 133 -7.50 -22.77 13.81
C ASN A 133 -6.72 -22.16 12.63
N THR A 134 -7.34 -21.19 11.98
CA THR A 134 -6.68 -20.43 10.92
C THR A 134 -5.69 -19.48 11.56
N THR A 135 -4.41 -19.62 11.22
CA THR A 135 -3.44 -18.62 11.68
C THR A 135 -3.76 -17.35 10.90
N ALA A 136 -4.25 -16.31 11.56
CA ALA A 136 -4.46 -14.99 10.95
C ALA A 136 -3.20 -14.48 10.21
N ALA A 137 -2.03 -15.04 10.54
CA ALA A 137 -0.76 -14.84 9.85
C ALA A 137 -0.75 -15.27 8.38
N GLY A 138 -1.48 -16.32 7.96
CA GLY A 138 -1.42 -16.81 6.56
C GLY A 138 -2.03 -15.86 5.54
N LEU A 139 -3.15 -15.22 5.90
CA LEU A 139 -3.77 -14.15 5.11
C LEU A 139 -3.06 -12.80 5.31
N ASN A 140 -2.48 -12.59 6.49
CA ASN A 140 -1.74 -11.36 6.79
C ASN A 140 -0.38 -11.32 6.09
N LEU A 141 0.34 -12.44 5.91
CA LEU A 141 1.62 -12.44 5.20
C LEU A 141 1.45 -12.15 3.70
N THR A 142 0.40 -12.71 3.06
CA THR A 142 0.14 -12.45 1.63
C THR A 142 -0.34 -11.03 1.37
N LEU A 143 -0.92 -10.35 2.36
CA LEU A 143 -1.37 -8.96 2.26
C LEU A 143 -0.37 -7.94 2.83
N ALA A 144 0.56 -8.35 3.70
CA ALA A 144 1.52 -7.46 4.33
C ALA A 144 2.54 -6.89 3.33
N GLU A 145 3.06 -7.71 2.41
CA GLU A 145 3.97 -7.24 1.36
C GLU A 145 3.32 -6.19 0.44
N PRO A 146 2.14 -6.42 -0.18
CA PRO A 146 1.50 -5.42 -1.02
C PRO A 146 1.05 -4.19 -0.20
N LEU A 147 0.63 -4.35 1.06
CA LEU A 147 0.25 -3.21 1.91
C LEU A 147 1.47 -2.37 2.34
N ALA A 148 2.61 -2.99 2.63
CA ALA A 148 3.86 -2.29 2.91
C ALA A 148 4.39 -1.56 1.67
N ALA A 149 4.29 -2.18 0.50
CA ALA A 149 4.62 -1.53 -0.77
C ALA A 149 3.71 -0.31 -1.03
N MET A 150 2.40 -0.45 -0.81
CA MET A 150 1.45 0.67 -0.91
C MET A 150 1.76 1.78 0.09
N ALA A 151 2.07 1.45 1.35
CA ALA A 151 2.42 2.43 2.38
C ALA A 151 3.70 3.20 1.99
N SER A 152 4.71 2.53 1.47
CA SER A 152 5.94 3.18 0.99
C SER A 152 5.69 4.09 -0.21
N ALA A 153 4.81 3.69 -1.13
CA ALA A 153 4.44 4.49 -2.29
C ALA A 153 3.67 5.75 -1.89
N LEU A 154 2.72 5.62 -0.94
CA LEU A 154 2.00 6.73 -0.34
C LEU A 154 2.95 7.69 0.38
N MET A 155 3.86 7.19 1.23
CA MET A 155 4.84 8.04 1.90
C MET A 155 5.74 8.78 0.90
N GLY A 156 6.16 8.11 -0.17
CA GLY A 156 6.94 8.72 -1.24
C GLY A 156 6.14 9.79 -2.02
N GLU A 157 4.84 9.58 -2.19
CA GLU A 157 3.94 10.55 -2.82
C GLU A 157 3.67 11.76 -1.92
N GLN A 158 3.43 11.54 -0.62
CA GLN A 158 3.31 12.60 0.38
C GLN A 158 4.57 13.48 0.45
N LEU A 159 5.77 12.87 0.45
CA LEU A 159 7.02 13.62 0.44
C LEU A 159 7.18 14.47 -0.82
N ARG A 160 6.86 13.92 -2.00
CA ARG A 160 6.89 14.69 -3.25
C ARG A 160 5.90 15.86 -3.22
N ASN A 161 4.69 15.64 -2.69
CA ASN A 161 3.68 16.70 -2.55
C ASN A 161 4.17 17.83 -1.62
N VAL A 162 4.83 17.51 -0.51
CA VAL A 162 5.41 18.52 0.40
C VAL A 162 6.48 19.34 -0.30
N LEU A 163 7.44 18.70 -0.98
CA LEU A 163 8.49 19.42 -1.72
C LEU A 163 7.92 20.30 -2.83
N GLN A 164 6.87 19.84 -3.51
CA GLN A 164 6.18 20.61 -4.52
C GLN A 164 5.44 21.81 -3.92
N GLN A 165 4.81 21.63 -2.75
CA GLN A 165 4.14 22.71 -2.01
C GLN A 165 5.12 23.78 -1.54
N ASP A 166 6.32 23.37 -1.11
CA ASP A 166 7.39 24.29 -0.72
C ASP A 166 7.85 25.12 -1.93
N GLN A 167 8.09 24.49 -3.09
CA GLN A 167 8.43 25.21 -4.33
C GLN A 167 7.35 26.22 -4.74
N ILE A 168 6.07 25.84 -4.65
CA ILE A 168 4.97 26.75 -4.96
C ILE A 168 4.96 27.95 -3.99
N SER A 169 5.24 27.71 -2.71
CA SER A 169 5.30 28.76 -1.69
C SER A 169 6.44 29.74 -1.95
N GLU A 170 7.62 29.25 -2.33
CA GLU A 170 8.75 30.09 -2.73
C GLU A 170 8.42 30.94 -3.97
N LEU A 171 7.84 30.33 -5.01
CA LEU A 171 7.42 31.06 -6.22
C LEU A 171 6.40 32.16 -5.89
N MET A 172 5.42 31.88 -5.03
CA MET A 172 4.46 32.88 -4.57
C MET A 172 5.13 34.03 -3.81
N GLN A 173 6.12 33.73 -2.98
CA GLN A 173 6.86 34.76 -2.23
C GLN A 173 7.66 35.66 -3.19
N VAL A 174 8.34 35.06 -4.18
CA VAL A 174 9.07 35.80 -5.22
C VAL A 174 8.13 36.69 -6.02
N GLN A 175 6.95 36.19 -6.41
CA GLN A 175 5.95 37.00 -7.10
C GLN A 175 5.46 38.18 -6.24
N ARG A 176 5.20 37.98 -4.96
CA ARG A 176 4.79 39.08 -4.04
C ARG A 176 5.86 40.16 -3.95
N ILE A 177 7.14 39.78 -3.85
CA ILE A 177 8.26 40.72 -3.81
C ILE A 177 8.34 41.51 -5.12
N MET A 178 8.20 40.82 -6.28
CA MET A 178 8.18 41.49 -7.58
C MET A 178 7.03 42.49 -7.69
N LEU A 179 5.80 42.10 -7.28
CA LEU A 179 4.65 43.00 -7.29
C LEU A 179 4.83 44.21 -6.37
N ALA A 180 5.37 44.01 -5.17
CA ALA A 180 5.68 45.12 -4.26
C ALA A 180 6.71 46.08 -4.87
N ARG A 181 7.73 45.55 -5.56
CA ARG A 181 8.74 46.36 -6.23
C ARG A 181 8.17 47.12 -7.42
N LEU A 182 7.29 46.51 -8.20
CA LEU A 182 6.57 47.18 -9.29
C LEU A 182 5.71 48.32 -8.76
N GLY A 183 4.95 48.10 -7.68
CA GLY A 183 4.16 49.16 -7.03
C GLY A 183 5.04 50.31 -6.55
N HIS A 184 6.17 50.01 -5.90
CA HIS A 184 7.12 51.04 -5.48
C HIS A 184 7.75 51.81 -6.65
N LEU A 185 8.10 51.13 -7.75
CA LEU A 185 8.59 51.80 -8.96
C LEU A 185 7.52 52.70 -9.57
N GLN A 186 6.27 52.25 -9.61
CA GLN A 186 5.15 53.05 -10.10
C GLN A 186 5.00 54.35 -9.28
N THR A 187 4.99 54.25 -7.95
CA THR A 187 4.93 55.45 -7.08
C THR A 187 6.12 56.38 -7.30
N ARG A 188 7.33 55.82 -7.48
CA ARG A 188 8.52 56.65 -7.78
C ARG A 188 8.44 57.34 -9.13
N ILE A 189 7.88 56.68 -10.15
CA ILE A 189 7.66 57.27 -11.47
C ILE A 189 6.63 58.41 -11.36
N GLU A 190 5.50 58.17 -10.69
CA GLU A 190 4.48 59.19 -10.47
C GLU A 190 5.04 60.43 -9.74
N GLN A 191 5.89 60.24 -8.72
CA GLN A 191 6.56 61.34 -8.01
C GLN A 191 7.56 62.09 -8.91
N ALA A 192 8.33 61.36 -9.73
CA ALA A 192 9.28 61.97 -10.64
C ALA A 192 8.55 62.79 -11.72
N GLU A 193 7.45 62.26 -12.27
CA GLU A 193 6.60 62.96 -13.24
C GLU A 193 6.00 64.24 -12.67
N GLN A 194 5.50 64.21 -11.42
CA GLN A 194 5.00 65.41 -10.75
C GLN A 194 6.10 66.46 -10.54
N THR A 195 7.30 66.02 -10.15
CA THR A 195 8.45 66.93 -9.97
C THR A 195 8.86 67.56 -11.30
N HIS A 196 8.92 66.77 -12.37
CA HIS A 196 9.21 67.26 -13.72
C HIS A 196 8.15 68.25 -14.24
N ALA A 197 6.87 67.98 -13.98
CA ALA A 197 5.79 68.90 -14.34
C ALA A 197 5.91 70.24 -13.58
N ALA A 198 6.19 70.19 -12.27
CA ALA A 198 6.39 71.39 -11.45
C ALA A 198 7.64 72.20 -11.87
N ASP A 199 8.76 71.52 -12.14
CA ASP A 199 9.99 72.16 -12.62
C ASP A 199 9.76 72.83 -13.99
N HIS A 200 9.03 72.15 -14.89
CA HIS A 200 8.68 72.69 -16.20
C HIS A 200 7.84 73.97 -16.08
N ASP A 201 6.76 73.95 -15.29
CA ASP A 201 5.92 75.12 -15.04
C ASP A 201 6.70 76.25 -14.35
N GLY A 202 7.59 75.91 -13.41
CA GLY A 202 8.49 76.85 -12.76
C GLY A 202 9.42 77.56 -13.74
N LEU A 203 10.06 76.82 -14.64
CA LEU A 203 10.93 77.38 -15.69
C LEU A 203 10.17 78.32 -16.63
N LEU A 204 8.95 77.95 -17.03
CA LEU A 204 8.08 78.83 -17.83
C LEU A 204 7.77 80.13 -17.08
N SER A 205 7.41 80.05 -15.80
CA SER A 205 7.11 81.22 -14.97
C SER A 205 8.33 82.16 -14.80
N MET A 206 9.52 81.59 -14.61
CA MET A 206 10.77 82.36 -14.51
C MET A 206 11.09 83.08 -15.83
N GLY A 207 10.90 82.41 -16.97
CA GLY A 207 11.10 83.02 -18.28
C GLY A 207 10.19 84.22 -18.52
N ILE A 208 8.92 84.11 -18.12
CA ILE A 208 7.96 85.22 -18.19
C ILE A 208 8.42 86.38 -17.29
N ALA A 209 8.71 86.11 -16.02
CA ALA A 209 9.14 87.15 -15.07
C ALA A 209 10.45 87.85 -15.50
N ALA A 210 11.40 87.09 -16.05
CA ALA A 210 12.64 87.65 -16.60
C ALA A 210 12.34 88.59 -17.78
N THR A 211 11.47 88.16 -18.70
CA THR A 211 11.06 88.98 -19.85
C THR A 211 10.35 90.26 -19.40
N ASP A 212 9.43 90.17 -18.45
CA ASP A 212 8.74 91.34 -17.88
C ASP A 212 9.72 92.31 -17.20
N SER A 213 10.72 91.79 -16.49
CA SER A 213 11.76 92.63 -15.87
C SER A 213 12.62 93.35 -16.92
N ILE A 214 12.98 92.68 -18.02
CA ILE A 214 13.73 93.28 -19.12
C ILE A 214 12.89 94.36 -19.80
N ILE A 215 11.61 94.09 -20.07
CA ILE A 215 10.69 95.06 -20.65
C ILE A 215 10.53 96.28 -19.73
N SER A 216 10.33 96.06 -18.43
CA SER A 216 10.19 97.12 -17.44
C SER A 216 11.45 97.99 -17.34
N THR A 217 12.64 97.38 -17.27
CA THR A 217 13.91 98.11 -17.22
C THR A 217 14.21 98.87 -18.52
N GLN A 218 13.94 98.26 -19.68
CA GLN A 218 13.99 98.95 -20.98
C GLN A 218 13.07 100.17 -21.00
N THR A 219 11.84 100.03 -20.48
CA THR A 219 10.85 101.11 -20.40
C THR A 219 11.31 102.22 -19.47
N GLN A 220 11.87 101.89 -18.30
CA GLN A 220 12.44 102.88 -17.38
C GLN A 220 13.64 103.62 -18.00
N LEU A 221 14.53 102.91 -18.69
CA LEU A 221 15.64 103.52 -19.41
C LEU A 221 15.16 104.46 -20.53
N THR A 222 14.14 104.06 -21.30
CA THR A 222 13.57 104.94 -22.33
C THR A 222 12.95 106.19 -21.71
N LYS A 223 12.22 106.06 -20.59
CA LYS A 223 11.68 107.22 -19.85
C LYS A 223 12.79 108.15 -19.34
N HIS A 224 13.87 107.61 -18.79
CA HIS A 224 14.99 108.41 -18.29
C HIS A 224 15.79 109.08 -19.42
N LEU A 225 15.93 108.44 -20.59
CA LEU A 225 16.68 108.99 -21.73
C LEU A 225 15.90 110.03 -22.52
N TYR A 226 14.58 109.87 -22.66
CA TYR A 226 13.76 110.71 -23.54
C TYR A 226 12.80 111.66 -22.82
N GLY A 227 12.72 111.62 -21.49
CA GLY A 227 12.05 112.65 -20.67
C GLY A 227 10.55 112.78 -20.91
N ALA A 228 9.76 112.10 -20.07
CA ALA A 228 8.39 112.47 -19.70
C ALA A 228 8.04 111.85 -18.34
#